data_AF-A0A5C7QQ88-F1
#
_entry.id   AF-A0A5C7QQ88-F1
#
_cell.length_a   1.000
_cell.length_b   1.000
_cell.length_c   1.000
_cell.angle_alpha   90.00
_cell.angle_beta   90.00
_cell.angle_gamma   90.00
#
_symmetry.space_group_name_H-M   'P 1'
#
loop_
_entity.id
_entity.type
_entity.pdbx_description
1 polymer ?
#
loop_
_entity_poly.entity_id
_entity_poly.type
_entity_poly.pdbx_seq_one_letter_code
_entity_poly.pdbx_strand_id
1 'polypeptide(L)'
;SCGYFLLGSQAADPRKVDLATCGMVMEMNGQVVATGAGAAALGSSPVSCVVWLANTLGKFGVALKAGEVILSGALVPLQAVKAGDYMNVSIGGIGRTAVRFE
;
A
#
# COMPACT_ATOMS: atom_id res chain seq x y z
N SER A 1 -7.08 14.06 -1.76
CA SER A 1 -8.07 13.54 -0.81
C SER A 1 -7.41 12.45 0.01
N CYS A 2 -7.27 12.63 1.32
CA CYS A 2 -6.75 11.63 2.26
C CYS A 2 -7.56 11.73 3.56
N GLY A 3 -7.93 10.59 4.13
CA GLY A 3 -8.58 10.51 5.44
C GLY A 3 -7.66 9.80 6.42
N TYR A 4 -7.84 8.49 6.56
CA TYR A 4 -7.05 7.64 7.45
C TYR A 4 -6.16 6.68 6.66
N PHE A 5 -5.09 6.20 7.30
CA PHE A 5 -4.32 5.06 6.84
C PHE A 5 -4.12 4.07 7.99
N LEU A 6 -3.99 2.80 7.65
CA LEU A 6 -3.73 1.72 8.60
C LEU A 6 -2.41 1.06 8.25
N LEU A 7 -1.55 0.87 9.24
CA LEU A 7 -0.35 0.05 9.11
C LEU A 7 -0.62 -1.33 9.72
N GLY A 8 -0.17 -2.37 9.03
CA GLY A 8 -0.16 -3.72 9.60
C GLY A 8 0.87 -3.83 10.72
N SER A 9 0.75 -4.88 11.53
CA SER A 9 1.70 -5.18 12.62
C SER A 9 2.99 -5.85 12.15
N GLN A 10 3.06 -6.25 10.88
CA GLN A 10 4.19 -6.95 10.29
C GLN A 10 5.02 -5.99 9.42
N ALA A 11 6.34 -6.16 9.45
CA ALA A 11 7.27 -5.48 8.57
C ALA A 11 8.11 -6.51 7.81
N ALA A 12 8.45 -6.20 6.57
CA ALA A 12 9.35 -7.00 5.76
C ALA A 12 10.58 -6.20 5.36
N ASP A 13 11.72 -6.88 5.27
CA ASP A 13 12.93 -6.29 4.69
C ASP A 13 12.72 -6.13 3.18
N PRO A 14 12.74 -4.89 2.63
CA PRO A 14 12.49 -4.65 1.22
C PRO A 14 13.54 -5.29 0.31
N ARG A 15 14.68 -5.74 0.84
CA ARG A 15 15.72 -6.46 0.10
C ARG A 15 15.42 -7.95 -0.07
N LYS A 16 14.44 -8.48 0.68
CA LYS A 16 14.05 -9.90 0.69
C LYS A 16 12.72 -10.18 -0.01
N VAL A 17 12.04 -9.13 -0.49
CA VAL A 17 10.75 -9.22 -1.18
C VAL A 17 10.87 -8.54 -2.53
N ASP A 18 10.40 -9.20 -3.59
CA ASP A 18 10.19 -8.52 -4.86
C ASP A 18 8.95 -7.64 -4.76
N LEU A 19 9.17 -6.34 -4.56
CA LEU A 19 8.11 -5.36 -4.40
C LEU A 19 7.34 -5.08 -5.69
N ALA A 20 7.84 -5.47 -6.87
CA ALA A 20 7.10 -5.32 -8.12
C ALA A 20 6.12 -6.49 -8.30
N THR A 21 6.54 -7.71 -7.97
CA THR A 21 5.72 -8.91 -8.22
C THR A 21 4.96 -9.42 -7.00
N CYS A 22 5.12 -8.80 -5.82
CA CYS A 22 4.36 -9.20 -4.63
C CYS A 22 2.85 -9.04 -4.89
N GLY A 23 2.12 -10.15 -4.74
CA GLY A 23 0.68 -10.19 -4.94
C GLY A 23 -0.07 -9.63 -3.74
N MET A 24 -1.13 -8.88 -4.00
CA MET A 24 -2.05 -8.34 -2.99
C MET A 24 -3.43 -8.98 -3.19
N VAL A 25 -4.06 -9.41 -2.10
CA VAL A 25 -5.45 -9.86 -2.06
C VAL A 25 -6.21 -8.99 -1.08
N MET A 26 -7.31 -8.40 -1.55
CA MET A 26 -8.25 -7.64 -0.74
C MET A 26 -9.55 -8.42 -0.65
N GLU A 27 -9.96 -8.68 0.58
CA GLU A 27 -11.20 -9.32 0.92
C GLU A 27 -12.11 -8.33 1.64
N MET A 28 -13.40 -8.40 1.37
CA MET A 28 -14.42 -7.65 2.09
C MET A 28 -15.54 -8.61 2.45
N ASN A 29 -15.86 -8.68 3.74
CA ASN A 29 -16.89 -9.56 4.30
C ASN A 29 -16.70 -11.05 3.88
N GLY A 30 -15.43 -11.49 3.83
CA GLY A 30 -15.05 -12.86 3.48
C GLY A 30 -15.04 -13.18 1.99
N GLN A 31 -15.24 -12.18 1.12
CA GLN A 31 -15.18 -12.34 -0.34
C GLN A 31 -13.99 -11.58 -0.91
N VAL A 32 -13.24 -12.21 -1.83
CA VAL A 32 -12.17 -11.52 -2.57
C VAL A 32 -12.82 -10.50 -3.50
N VAL A 33 -12.58 -9.22 -3.24
CA VAL A 33 -13.14 -8.11 -4.04
C VAL A 33 -12.12 -7.50 -5.00
N ALA A 34 -10.83 -7.66 -4.72
CA ALA A 34 -9.78 -7.24 -5.64
C ALA A 34 -8.49 -8.02 -5.42
N THR A 35 -7.73 -8.18 -6.50
CA THR A 35 -6.36 -8.66 -6.47
C THR A 35 -5.48 -7.74 -7.30
N GLY A 36 -4.20 -7.66 -6.96
CA GLY A 36 -3.25 -6.80 -7.62
C GLY A 36 -1.82 -7.24 -7.36
N ALA A 37 -0.88 -6.48 -7.91
CA ALA A 37 0.54 -6.67 -7.66
C ALA A 37 1.21 -5.32 -7.43
N GLY A 38 2.37 -5.32 -6.78
CA GLY A 38 3.13 -4.10 -6.52
C GLY A 38 3.42 -3.27 -7.78
N ALA A 39 3.57 -3.91 -8.95
CA ALA A 39 3.77 -3.25 -10.23
C ALA A 39 2.62 -2.33 -10.67
N ALA A 40 1.42 -2.47 -10.09
CA ALA A 40 0.33 -1.51 -10.31
C ALA A 40 0.68 -0.10 -9.78
N ALA A 41 1.59 0.02 -8.82
CA ALA A 41 2.08 1.29 -8.32
C ALA A 41 2.96 1.99 -9.37
N LEU A 42 2.43 3.09 -9.94
CA LEU A 42 3.03 3.84 -11.06
C LEU A 42 3.52 2.97 -12.24
N GLY A 43 2.85 1.83 -12.48
CA GLY A 43 3.10 0.95 -13.63
C GLY A 43 4.45 0.23 -13.62
N SER A 44 5.18 0.18 -12.50
CA SER A 44 6.46 -0.55 -12.44
C SER A 44 6.76 -1.16 -11.06
N SER A 45 6.87 -0.35 -10.01
CA SER A 45 7.22 -0.79 -8.66
C SER A 45 6.88 0.28 -7.62
N PRO A 46 6.52 -0.11 -6.38
CA PRO A 46 6.37 0.81 -5.26
C PRO A 46 7.61 1.69 -5.01
N VAL A 47 8.81 1.18 -5.32
CA VAL A 47 10.07 1.91 -5.16
C VAL A 47 10.14 3.10 -6.12
N SER A 48 9.67 2.93 -7.37
CA SER A 48 9.61 4.01 -8.36
C SER A 48 8.79 5.20 -7.86
N CYS A 49 7.72 4.95 -7.11
CA CYS A 49 6.90 5.99 -6.48
C CYS A 49 7.67 6.79 -5.45
N VAL A 50 8.45 6.11 -4.59
CA VAL A 50 9.27 6.76 -3.57
C VAL A 50 10.36 7.60 -4.21
N VAL A 51 11.01 7.09 -5.26
CA VAL A 51 12.03 7.81 -6.04
C VAL A 51 11.43 9.06 -6.68
N TRP A 52 10.27 8.93 -7.34
CA TRP A 52 9.58 10.07 -7.95
C TRP A 52 9.22 11.13 -6.90
N LEU A 53 8.70 10.72 -5.74
CA LEU A 53 8.33 11.63 -4.66
C LEU A 53 9.55 12.38 -4.12
N ALA A 54 10.64 11.65 -3.82
CA ALA A 54 11.89 12.23 -3.33
C ALA A 54 12.47 13.27 -4.30
N ASN A 55 12.53 12.93 -5.59
CA ASN A 55 13.01 13.84 -6.63
C ASN A 55 12.10 15.05 -6.82
N THR A 56 10.79 14.86 -6.66
CA THR A 56 9.82 15.95 -6.80
C THR A 56 9.94 16.93 -5.64
N LEU A 57 9.99 16.45 -4.39
CA LEU A 57 10.18 17.29 -3.21
C LEU A 57 11.54 18.00 -3.22
N GLY A 58 12.59 17.31 -3.70
CA GLY A 58 13.93 17.87 -3.81
C GLY A 58 13.99 19.13 -4.69
N LYS A 59 13.15 19.23 -5.73
CA LYS A 59 13.03 20.45 -6.56
C LYS A 59 12.54 21.67 -5.77
N PHE A 60 11.86 21.44 -4.65
CA PHE A 60 11.38 22.47 -3.73
C PHE A 60 12.29 22.63 -2.49
N GLY A 61 13.46 21.99 -2.48
CA GLY A 61 14.37 22.02 -1.33
C GLY A 61 13.88 21.22 -0.12
N VAL A 62 12.88 20.35 -0.30
CA VAL A 62 12.33 19.51 0.78
C VAL A 62 12.90 18.10 0.64
N ALA A 63 13.47 17.58 1.73
CA ALA A 63 13.97 16.21 1.80
C ALA A 63 13.03 15.34 2.63
N LEU A 64 12.92 14.06 2.24
CA LEU A 64 12.32 13.03 3.08
C LEU A 64 13.23 12.73 4.27
N LYS A 65 12.65 12.59 5.45
CA LYS A 65 13.39 12.35 6.70
C LYS A 65 13.36 10.89 7.09
N ALA A 66 14.39 10.46 7.81
CA ALA A 66 14.44 9.13 8.39
C ALA A 66 13.24 8.93 9.34
N GLY A 67 12.57 7.78 9.21
CA GLY A 67 11.38 7.43 10.01
C GLY A 67 10.05 7.90 9.42
N GLU A 68 10.04 8.64 8.31
CA GLU A 68 8.79 9.01 7.64
C GLU A 68 8.12 7.81 6.95
N VAL A 69 6.79 7.79 6.97
CA VAL A 69 5.96 6.77 6.32
C VAL A 69 5.51 7.29 4.97
N ILE A 70 5.73 6.50 3.92
CA ILE A 70 5.38 6.85 2.54
C ILE A 70 4.38 5.83 2.00
N LEU A 71 3.20 6.31 1.58
CA LEU A 71 2.20 5.50 0.88
C LEU A 71 2.52 5.51 -0.61
N SER A 72 3.11 4.40 -1.09
CA SER A 72 3.65 4.26 -2.46
C SER A 72 2.60 4.06 -3.56
N GLY A 73 1.33 4.39 -3.31
CA GLY A 73 0.22 4.22 -4.25
C GLY A 73 -0.60 2.95 -4.03
N ALA A 74 -1.77 2.90 -4.68
CA ALA A 74 -2.71 1.79 -4.56
C ALA A 74 -2.33 0.63 -5.50
N LEU A 75 -2.42 -0.60 -5.00
CA LEU A 75 -2.14 -1.82 -5.77
C LEU A 75 -3.39 -2.36 -6.50
N VAL A 76 -4.56 -1.86 -6.12
CA VAL A 76 -5.87 -2.21 -6.68
C VAL A 76 -6.75 -0.97 -6.79
N PRO A 77 -7.84 -1.00 -7.60
CA PRO A 77 -8.86 0.04 -7.58
C PRO A 77 -9.45 0.25 -6.18
N LEU A 78 -9.85 1.49 -5.90
CA LEU A 78 -10.49 1.83 -4.63
C LEU A 78 -11.85 1.13 -4.51
N GLN A 79 -12.10 0.55 -3.34
CA GLN A 79 -13.38 -0.08 -3.03
C GLN A 79 -14.21 0.83 -2.14
N ALA A 80 -15.50 0.96 -2.46
CA ALA A 80 -16.45 1.64 -1.60
C ALA A 80 -16.71 0.79 -0.35
N VAL A 81 -16.77 1.43 0.80
CA VAL A 81 -17.04 0.79 2.10
C VAL A 81 -18.29 1.40 2.73
N LYS A 82 -18.98 0.62 3.54
CA LYS A 82 -20.15 1.00 4.32
C LYS A 82 -19.92 0.68 5.80
N ALA A 83 -20.68 1.34 6.67
CA ALA A 83 -20.71 1.00 8.09
C ALA A 83 -21.05 -0.50 8.25
N GLY A 84 -20.30 -1.18 9.10
CA GLY A 84 -20.37 -2.62 9.33
C GLY A 84 -19.43 -3.48 8.48
N ASP A 85 -18.86 -2.94 7.38
CA ASP A 85 -17.96 -3.72 6.52
C ASP A 85 -16.68 -4.13 7.27
N TYR A 86 -16.23 -5.36 7.01
CA TYR A 86 -14.93 -5.85 7.44
C TYR A 86 -14.03 -6.05 6.23
N MET A 87 -12.96 -5.27 6.16
CA MET A 87 -11.98 -5.34 5.07
C MET A 87 -10.69 -5.98 5.58
N ASN A 88 -10.15 -6.88 4.78
CA ASN A 88 -8.87 -7.52 5.00
C ASN A 88 -7.97 -7.37 3.77
N VAL A 89 -6.72 -7.01 3.98
CA VAL A 89 -5.71 -6.92 2.91
C VAL A 89 -4.51 -7.75 3.29
N SER A 90 -4.05 -8.59 2.37
CA SER A 90 -2.83 -9.37 2.50
C SER A 90 -1.91 -9.13 1.31
N ILE A 91 -0.61 -9.03 1.57
CA ILE A 91 0.43 -8.88 0.56
C ILE A 91 1.47 -9.98 0.77
N GLY A 92 1.68 -10.79 -0.26
CA GLY A 92 2.61 -11.91 -0.25
C GLY A 92 4.03 -11.46 0.11
N GLY A 93 4.65 -12.12 1.09
CA GLY A 93 5.98 -11.80 1.58
C GLY A 93 6.09 -10.57 2.49
N ILE A 94 5.00 -9.80 2.69
CA ILE A 94 4.98 -8.60 3.54
C ILE A 94 4.14 -8.83 4.80
N GLY A 95 2.88 -9.21 4.64
CA GLY A 95 1.98 -9.43 5.77
C GLY A 95 0.53 -9.09 5.47
N ARG A 96 -0.24 -8.89 6.53
CA ARG A 96 -1.69 -8.66 6.49
C ARG A 96 -2.11 -7.51 7.41
N THR A 97 -3.18 -6.82 7.04
CA THR A 97 -3.88 -5.88 7.92
C THR A 97 -5.39 -5.94 7.67
N ALA A 98 -6.19 -5.59 8.67
CA ALA A 98 -7.64 -5.61 8.57
C ALA A 98 -8.27 -4.49 9.40
N VAL A 99 -9.45 -4.05 8.98
CA VAL A 99 -10.23 -3.02 9.64
C VAL A 99 -11.72 -3.33 9.57
N ARG A 100 -12.43 -3.00 10.64
CA ARG A 100 -13.89 -2.95 10.65
C ARG A 100 -14.33 -1.49 10.61
N PHE A 101 -15.24 -1.17 9.71
CA PHE A 101 -15.85 0.15 9.61
C PHE A 101 -17.07 0.19 10.53
N GLU A 102 -17.14 1.17 11.43
CA GLU A 102 -18.27 1.39 12.36
C GLU A 102 -19.15 2.55 11.91
#